data_AF-A0A0U4XV07-F1
#
_entry.id   AF-A0A0U4XV07-F1
#
_cell.length_a   1.000
_cell.length_b   1.000
_cell.length_c   1.000
_cell.angle_alpha   90.00
_cell.angle_beta   90.00
_cell.angle_gamma   90.00
#
_symmetry.space_group_name_H-M   'P 1'
#
loop_
_entity.id
_entity.type
_entity.pdbx_description
1 polymer ?
#
loop_
_entity_poly.entity_id
_entity_poly.type
_entity_poly.pdbx_seq_one_letter_code
_entity_poly.pdbx_strand_id
1 'polypeptide(L)'
;MIYHVPKGGKRDATTAKKLQGQGVTVGIPDICIDLARCGYFGTRIGFKLNRVHKSTVSPVQRETLDHLSEAGFLAWVCVGFEDAPSHHRLFAPTQNRGHPVITMQHTIHDIAAQILGRSLVVLPSHLDKAHVAAPDNAQELVDEIHAIAALRMGTATDDELRRRCRVLEEQRSQCFVRISTAQGLRSGRGQDDRFLSWKDSSTIDRAAQEKNQRDMSRAQSEKVLIIEEIDRRTNAQVARP
;
A
#
# COMPACT_ATOMS: atom_id res chain seq x y z
N MET A 1 9.73 -3.59 8.57
CA MET A 1 9.88 -4.98 9.11
C MET A 1 8.60 -5.35 9.87
N ILE A 2 8.16 -6.61 9.89
CA ILE A 2 6.99 -7.08 10.68
C ILE A 2 7.43 -8.24 11.57
N TYR A 3 7.10 -8.20 12.86
CA TYR A 3 7.36 -9.30 13.80
C TYR A 3 6.29 -9.38 14.88
N HIS A 4 6.18 -10.56 15.48
CA HIS A 4 5.28 -10.83 16.59
C HIS A 4 6.04 -10.77 17.92
N VAL A 5 5.42 -10.18 18.94
CA VAL A 5 5.94 -10.15 20.32
C VAL A 5 5.31 -11.30 21.11
N PRO A 6 6.05 -12.40 21.38
CA PRO A 6 5.51 -13.53 22.12
C PRO A 6 5.25 -13.16 23.59
N LYS A 7 3.97 -13.18 23.99
CA LYS A 7 3.55 -12.80 25.36
C LYS A 7 3.64 -13.94 26.38
N GLY A 8 4.05 -15.14 25.93
CA GLY A 8 4.13 -16.35 26.75
C GLY A 8 2.77 -16.72 27.37
N GLY A 9 1.84 -17.24 26.56
CA GLY A 9 0.44 -17.52 26.90
C GLY A 9 0.21 -18.42 28.13
N LYS A 10 -0.40 -19.60 27.96
CA LYS A 10 -0.57 -20.53 29.10
C LYS A 10 0.81 -20.94 29.63
N ARG A 11 1.07 -20.61 30.91
CA ARG A 11 2.33 -20.88 31.61
C ARG A 11 2.07 -21.05 33.10
N ASP A 12 2.95 -21.77 33.79
CA ASP A 12 2.95 -21.84 35.25
C ASP A 12 3.44 -20.52 35.89
N ALA A 13 3.18 -20.35 37.18
CA ALA A 13 3.51 -19.12 37.91
C ALA A 13 5.01 -18.81 37.97
N THR A 14 5.87 -19.83 37.96
CA THR A 14 7.33 -19.69 38.02
C THR A 14 7.87 -19.17 36.69
N THR A 15 7.44 -19.77 35.59
CA THR A 15 7.69 -19.30 34.23
C THR A 15 7.13 -17.88 34.06
N ALA A 16 6.01 -17.58 34.72
CA ALA A 16 5.42 -16.28 34.62
C ALA A 16 6.30 -15.15 35.19
N LYS A 17 6.81 -15.37 36.40
CA LYS A 17 7.74 -14.44 37.07
C LYS A 17 9.07 -14.29 36.32
N LYS A 18 9.61 -15.38 35.77
CA LYS A 18 10.85 -15.34 34.97
C LYS A 18 10.70 -14.44 33.74
N LEU A 19 9.61 -14.59 32.98
CA LEU A 19 9.34 -13.76 31.81
C LEU A 19 9.17 -12.28 32.17
N GLN A 20 8.49 -11.98 33.28
CA GLN A 20 8.38 -10.61 33.77
C GLN A 20 9.76 -10.04 34.14
N GLY A 21 10.62 -10.83 34.79
CA GLY A 21 12.01 -10.45 35.08
C GLY A 21 12.88 -10.24 33.84
N GLN A 22 12.49 -10.80 32.69
CA GLN A 22 13.13 -10.57 31.39
C GLN A 22 12.54 -9.36 30.63
N GLY A 23 11.60 -8.62 31.24
CA GLY A 23 11.00 -7.43 30.65
C GLY A 23 9.70 -7.67 29.88
N VAL A 24 9.10 -8.87 29.97
CA VAL A 24 7.76 -9.10 29.39
C VAL A 24 6.74 -8.24 30.12
N THR A 25 6.25 -7.23 29.40
CA THR A 25 5.28 -6.26 29.91
C THR A 25 3.87 -6.67 29.54
N VAL A 26 2.95 -6.61 30.50
CA VAL A 26 1.53 -6.94 30.27
C VAL A 26 0.91 -5.87 29.39
N GLY A 27 0.09 -6.28 28.43
CA GLY A 27 -0.69 -5.35 27.62
C GLY A 27 -0.01 -4.85 26.34
N ILE A 28 1.27 -5.21 26.12
CA ILE A 28 1.98 -4.94 24.87
C ILE A 28 1.21 -5.51 23.67
N PRO A 29 1.16 -4.82 22.51
CA PRO A 29 0.54 -5.32 21.28
C PRO A 29 1.18 -6.60 20.72
N ASP A 30 0.42 -7.42 19.98
CA ASP A 30 0.89 -8.73 19.46
C ASP A 30 1.84 -8.57 18.27
N ILE A 31 1.54 -7.63 17.37
CA ILE A 31 2.31 -7.39 16.14
C ILE A 31 2.95 -6.02 16.17
N CYS A 32 4.23 -5.99 15.81
CA CYS A 32 5.03 -4.79 15.63
C CYS A 32 5.40 -4.64 14.15
N ILE A 33 5.10 -3.46 13.60
CA ILE A 33 5.50 -3.07 12.25
C ILE A 33 6.43 -1.87 12.38
N ASP A 34 7.72 -2.13 12.21
CA ASP A 34 8.75 -1.09 12.20
C ASP A 34 8.89 -0.59 10.77
N LEU A 35 7.93 0.26 10.41
CA LEU A 35 7.87 0.97 9.14
C LEU A 35 7.14 2.29 9.37
N ALA A 36 7.87 3.39 9.34
CA ALA A 36 7.30 4.73 9.49
C ALA A 36 6.50 5.10 8.24
N ARG A 37 5.20 5.34 8.41
CA ARG A 37 4.26 5.70 7.35
C ARG A 37 3.14 6.56 7.90
N CYS A 38 2.60 7.43 7.05
CA CYS A 38 1.40 8.22 7.34
C CYS A 38 1.51 9.05 8.65
N GLY A 39 2.71 9.55 8.96
CA GLY A 39 2.99 10.37 10.15
C GLY A 39 3.12 9.60 11.47
N TYR A 40 3.30 8.28 11.43
CA TYR A 40 3.59 7.45 12.60
C TYR A 40 4.99 6.83 12.53
N PHE A 41 5.65 6.67 13.67
CA PHE A 41 6.97 6.03 13.76
C PHE A 41 6.93 4.52 13.49
N GLY A 42 5.77 3.90 13.65
CA GLY A 42 5.51 2.50 13.34
C GLY A 42 4.10 2.11 13.75
N THR A 43 3.71 0.86 13.48
CA THR A 43 2.40 0.32 13.86
C THR A 43 2.53 -0.76 14.93
N ARG A 44 1.57 -0.75 15.86
CA ARG A 44 1.44 -1.71 16.96
C ARG A 44 0.00 -2.24 16.96
N ILE A 45 -0.17 -3.54 16.76
CA ILE A 45 -1.50 -4.15 16.59
C ILE A 45 -1.71 -5.21 17.68
N GLY A 46 -2.71 -4.99 18.52
CA GLY A 46 -3.25 -6.02 19.41
C GLY A 46 -4.34 -6.82 18.71
N PHE A 47 -4.46 -8.11 18.99
CA PHE A 47 -5.55 -8.94 18.51
C PHE A 47 -6.45 -9.39 19.65
N LYS A 48 -7.74 -9.45 19.33
CA LYS A 48 -8.78 -10.07 20.14
C LYS A 48 -9.50 -11.10 19.30
N LEU A 49 -9.89 -12.20 19.93
CA LEU A 49 -10.76 -13.19 19.29
C LEU A 49 -12.12 -12.52 19.03
N ASN A 50 -12.79 -13.00 17.97
CA ASN A 50 -14.01 -12.41 17.40
C ASN A 50 -15.08 -12.02 18.44
N ARG A 51 -16.06 -11.21 18.02
CA ARG A 51 -17.16 -10.71 18.89
C ARG A 51 -17.91 -11.83 19.63
N VAL A 52 -17.95 -13.05 19.11
CA VAL A 52 -18.64 -14.20 19.69
C VAL A 52 -17.95 -14.67 20.99
N HIS A 53 -16.63 -14.63 21.05
CA HIS A 53 -15.85 -15.08 22.22
C HIS A 53 -15.59 -14.00 23.28
N LYS A 54 -16.20 -12.81 23.14
CA LYS A 54 -16.22 -11.70 24.13
C LYS A 54 -14.85 -11.37 24.76
N SER A 55 -13.75 -11.50 24.02
CA SER A 55 -12.45 -11.09 24.55
C SER A 55 -12.36 -9.57 24.58
N THR A 56 -12.46 -8.99 25.78
CA THR A 56 -12.39 -7.54 25.99
C THR A 56 -10.95 -7.05 26.04
N VAL A 57 -10.74 -5.78 25.67
CA VAL A 57 -9.46 -5.09 25.87
C VAL A 57 -9.33 -4.79 27.37
N SER A 58 -8.25 -5.25 28.00
CA SER A 58 -8.03 -4.98 29.42
C SER A 58 -7.65 -3.50 29.64
N PRO A 59 -7.85 -2.95 30.85
CA PRO A 59 -7.46 -1.57 31.15
C PRO A 59 -5.97 -1.29 30.85
N VAL A 60 -5.09 -2.20 31.26
CA VAL A 60 -3.64 -2.12 31.00
C VAL A 60 -3.32 -2.12 29.50
N GLN A 61 -4.05 -2.91 28.70
CA GLN A 61 -3.89 -2.89 27.24
C GLN A 61 -4.31 -1.54 26.67
N ARG A 62 -5.38 -0.94 27.16
CA ARG A 62 -5.84 0.37 26.71
C ARG A 62 -4.81 1.45 27.04
N GLU A 63 -4.34 1.51 28.29
CA GLU A 63 -3.31 2.44 28.74
C GLU A 63 -2.02 2.31 27.90
N THR A 64 -1.59 1.09 27.60
CA THR A 64 -0.42 0.85 26.74
C THR A 64 -0.62 1.40 25.32
N LEU A 65 -1.81 1.23 24.74
CA LEU A 65 -2.14 1.75 23.41
C LEU A 65 -2.22 3.28 23.41
N ASP A 66 -2.75 3.88 24.47
CA ASP A 66 -2.82 5.32 24.64
C ASP A 66 -1.40 5.91 24.73
N HIS A 67 -0.53 5.36 25.58
CA HIS A 67 0.89 5.76 25.66
C HIS A 67 1.64 5.61 24.32
N LEU A 68 1.39 4.52 23.58
CA LEU A 68 1.99 4.33 22.26
C LEU A 68 1.49 5.37 21.25
N SER A 69 0.20 5.71 21.32
CA SER A 69 -0.42 6.72 20.46
C SER A 69 0.14 8.12 20.76
N GLU A 70 0.27 8.47 22.04
CA GLU A 70 0.90 9.71 22.50
C GLU A 70 2.38 9.79 22.08
N ALA A 71 3.08 8.66 22.08
CA ALA A 71 4.46 8.54 21.61
C ALA A 71 4.61 8.56 20.07
N GLY A 72 3.53 8.73 19.31
CA GLY A 72 3.56 8.85 17.84
C GLY A 72 3.57 7.52 17.08
N PHE A 73 3.19 6.41 17.73
CA PHE A 73 2.93 5.14 17.04
C PHE A 73 1.45 5.01 16.70
N LEU A 74 1.16 4.33 15.60
CA LEU A 74 -0.20 3.90 15.33
C LEU A 74 -0.48 2.63 16.15
N ALA A 75 -1.32 2.75 17.18
CA ALA A 75 -1.60 1.65 18.10
C ALA A 75 -3.11 1.34 18.18
N TRP A 76 -3.50 0.08 17.96
CA TRP A 76 -4.91 -0.31 18.09
C TRP A 76 -5.13 -1.78 18.43
N VAL A 77 -6.42 -2.18 18.53
CA VAL A 77 -6.85 -3.58 18.65
C VAL A 77 -7.74 -3.97 17.47
N CYS A 78 -7.42 -5.09 16.81
CA CYS A 78 -8.28 -5.77 15.85
C CYS A 78 -9.12 -6.85 16.56
N VAL A 79 -10.43 -6.88 16.33
CA VAL A 79 -11.34 -7.89 16.89
C VAL A 79 -11.70 -8.90 15.81
N GLY A 80 -10.99 -10.03 15.81
CA GLY A 80 -11.06 -11.04 14.77
C GLY A 80 -10.19 -10.72 13.55
N PHE A 81 -10.05 -11.69 12.66
CA PHE A 81 -9.20 -11.55 11.48
C PHE A 81 -9.77 -10.51 10.50
N GLU A 82 -11.09 -10.41 10.34
CA GLU A 82 -11.75 -9.50 9.38
C GLU A 82 -11.44 -8.00 9.61
N ASP A 83 -11.09 -7.61 10.84
CA ASP A 83 -10.65 -6.25 11.17
C ASP A 83 -9.24 -5.94 10.66
N ALA A 84 -8.43 -6.95 10.36
CA ALA A 84 -7.04 -6.78 9.93
C ALA A 84 -6.89 -6.43 8.42
N PRO A 85 -7.58 -7.09 7.46
CA PRO A 85 -7.52 -6.77 6.03
C PRO A 85 -8.01 -5.36 5.68
N SER A 86 -8.97 -4.82 6.43
CA SER A 86 -9.51 -3.45 6.25
C SER A 86 -8.42 -2.37 6.34
N HIS A 87 -7.28 -2.72 6.95
CA HIS A 87 -6.19 -1.81 7.26
C HIS A 87 -4.95 -1.96 6.38
N HIS A 88 -5.01 -2.69 5.26
CA HIS A 88 -4.03 -2.49 4.18
C HIS A 88 -3.96 -1.01 3.72
N ARG A 89 -5.02 -0.23 4.01
CA ARG A 89 -5.07 1.22 3.88
C ARG A 89 -4.13 2.00 4.79
N LEU A 90 -3.54 1.39 5.83
CA LEU A 90 -2.47 2.01 6.62
C LEU A 90 -1.22 2.30 5.83
N PHE A 91 -0.99 1.54 4.76
CA PHE A 91 0.13 1.75 3.86
C PHE A 91 -0.26 2.51 2.60
N ALA A 92 -1.57 2.69 2.36
CA ALA A 92 -2.10 3.52 1.29
C ALA A 92 -2.10 4.98 1.75
N PRO A 93 -1.60 5.91 0.91
CA PRO A 93 -1.75 7.31 1.23
C PRO A 93 -3.21 7.68 0.99
N THR A 94 -4.01 7.83 2.04
CA THR A 94 -5.07 8.85 2.14
C THR A 94 -5.91 8.77 3.41
N GLN A 95 -6.06 9.95 4.00
CA GLN A 95 -7.11 10.44 4.90
C GLN A 95 -7.10 10.01 6.37
N ASN A 96 -6.42 10.86 7.14
CA ASN A 96 -6.73 11.31 8.51
C ASN A 96 -8.14 10.94 8.99
N ARG A 97 -8.19 10.02 9.95
CA ARG A 97 -9.33 9.87 10.86
C ARG A 97 -8.83 10.00 12.29
N GLY A 98 -8.97 11.19 12.86
CA GLY A 98 -9.10 11.44 14.31
C GLY A 98 -7.93 11.15 15.25
N HIS A 99 -6.82 10.57 14.81
CA HIS A 99 -5.65 10.33 15.66
C HIS A 99 -4.65 11.50 15.57
N PRO A 100 -3.95 11.86 16.66
CA PRO A 100 -2.91 12.89 16.63
C PRO A 100 -1.74 12.39 15.76
N VAL A 101 -1.78 12.77 14.49
CA VAL A 101 -0.74 12.48 13.51
C VAL A 101 0.37 13.51 13.70
N ILE A 102 1.61 13.06 13.82
CA ILE A 102 2.78 13.94 13.65
C ILE A 102 2.66 14.52 12.25
N THR A 103 2.30 15.79 12.16
CA THR A 103 2.03 16.44 10.88
C THR A 103 3.37 16.69 10.20
N MET A 104 3.87 15.70 9.47
CA MET A 104 4.98 15.91 8.54
C MET A 104 4.42 16.77 7.42
N GLN A 105 4.83 18.03 7.35
CA GLN A 105 4.55 18.87 6.19
C GLN A 105 5.27 18.25 4.99
N HIS A 106 4.53 17.57 4.12
CA HIS A 106 5.08 17.07 2.87
C HIS A 106 5.29 18.25 1.92
N THR A 107 6.49 18.35 1.38
CA THR A 107 6.79 19.33 0.34
C THR A 107 6.06 18.97 -0.95
N ILE A 108 5.89 19.93 -1.85
CA ILE A 108 5.34 19.67 -3.20
C ILE A 108 6.15 18.58 -3.91
N HIS A 109 7.46 18.58 -3.73
CA HIS A 109 8.35 17.53 -4.23
C HIS A 109 8.00 16.14 -3.71
N ASP A 110 7.73 15.98 -2.41
CA ASP A 110 7.36 14.70 -1.82
C ASP A 110 6.05 14.16 -2.39
N ILE A 111 5.05 15.04 -2.54
CA ILE A 111 3.74 14.71 -3.09
C ILE A 111 3.90 14.33 -4.58
N ALA A 112 4.68 15.09 -5.36
CA ALA A 112 4.96 14.82 -6.76
C ALA A 112 5.65 13.45 -6.94
N ALA A 113 6.71 13.20 -6.16
CA ALA A 113 7.45 11.94 -6.17
C ALA A 113 6.53 10.75 -5.80
N GLN A 114 5.60 10.95 -4.87
CA GLN A 114 4.63 9.94 -4.47
C GLN A 114 3.59 9.65 -5.56
N ILE A 115 3.06 10.68 -6.22
CA ILE A 115 2.09 10.53 -7.31
C ILE A 115 2.71 9.79 -8.49
N LEU A 116 3.92 10.19 -8.88
CA LEU A 116 4.67 9.59 -9.98
C LEU A 116 5.14 8.16 -9.61
N GLY A 117 5.44 7.91 -8.34
CA GLY A 117 5.87 6.61 -7.83
C GLY A 117 7.16 6.14 -8.48
N ARG A 118 7.13 4.98 -9.14
CA ARG A 118 8.26 4.45 -9.94
C ARG A 118 8.10 4.69 -11.44
N SER A 119 7.13 5.49 -11.87
CA SER A 119 6.98 5.80 -13.28
C SER A 119 8.14 6.70 -13.73
N LEU A 120 8.61 6.47 -14.94
CA LEU A 120 9.59 7.35 -15.58
C LEU A 120 8.92 8.43 -16.42
N VAL A 121 7.62 8.29 -16.70
CA VAL A 121 6.86 9.20 -17.57
C VAL A 121 5.62 9.71 -16.87
N VAL A 122 5.16 10.89 -17.30
CA VAL A 122 3.89 11.45 -16.82
C VAL A 122 2.76 10.88 -17.66
N LEU A 123 1.69 10.45 -16.99
CA LEU A 123 0.50 9.85 -17.60
C LEU A 123 -0.73 10.65 -17.12
N PRO A 124 -1.86 10.61 -17.85
CA PRO A 124 -3.08 11.32 -17.44
C PRO A 124 -3.51 11.00 -16.01
N SER A 125 -3.41 9.73 -15.60
CA SER A 125 -3.73 9.31 -14.23
C SER A 125 -2.84 9.91 -13.13
N HIS A 126 -1.65 10.44 -13.46
CA HIS A 126 -0.83 11.21 -12.53
C HIS A 126 -1.36 12.64 -12.38
N LEU A 127 -1.77 13.25 -13.49
CA LEU A 127 -2.36 14.58 -13.51
C LEU A 127 -3.69 14.59 -12.75
N ASP A 128 -4.54 13.58 -12.95
CA ASP A 128 -5.80 13.45 -12.19
C ASP A 128 -5.53 13.42 -10.67
N LYS A 129 -4.48 12.70 -10.24
CA LYS A 129 -4.09 12.63 -8.83
C LYS A 129 -3.53 13.95 -8.32
N ALA A 130 -2.82 14.71 -9.16
CA ALA A 130 -2.29 16.01 -8.78
C ALA A 130 -3.42 17.00 -8.49
N HIS A 131 -4.44 17.07 -9.36
CA HIS A 131 -5.61 17.92 -9.16
C HIS A 131 -6.40 17.55 -7.91
N VAL A 132 -6.46 16.26 -7.56
CA VAL A 132 -7.11 15.80 -6.31
C VAL A 132 -6.26 16.12 -5.08
N ALA A 133 -4.93 16.03 -5.18
CA ALA A 133 -4.02 16.24 -4.05
C ALA A 133 -3.81 17.71 -3.70
N ALA A 134 -3.88 18.60 -4.71
CA ALA A 134 -3.56 20.01 -4.60
C ALA A 134 -4.55 20.84 -5.44
N PRO A 135 -5.81 21.00 -5.00
CA PRO A 135 -6.83 21.68 -5.81
C PRO A 135 -6.52 23.17 -6.05
N ASP A 136 -5.89 23.84 -5.08
CA ASP A 136 -5.62 25.28 -5.14
C ASP A 136 -4.30 25.62 -5.85
N ASN A 137 -3.37 24.67 -5.97
CA ASN A 137 -2.06 24.84 -6.61
C ASN A 137 -1.66 23.63 -7.50
N ALA A 138 -2.64 23.04 -8.19
CA ALA A 138 -2.45 21.85 -9.00
C ALA A 138 -1.34 22.01 -10.05
N GLN A 139 -1.20 23.21 -10.62
CA GLN A 139 -0.21 23.48 -11.66
C GLN A 139 1.23 23.34 -11.15
N GLU A 140 1.52 23.88 -9.97
CA GLU A 140 2.86 23.79 -9.36
C GLU A 140 3.23 22.33 -9.08
N LEU A 141 2.26 21.52 -8.62
CA LEU A 141 2.44 20.10 -8.40
C LEU A 141 2.63 19.32 -9.72
N VAL A 142 1.88 19.69 -10.77
CA VAL A 142 2.02 19.10 -12.11
C VAL A 142 3.40 19.39 -12.69
N ASP A 143 3.87 20.64 -12.59
CA ASP A 143 5.18 21.05 -13.08
C ASP A 143 6.30 20.28 -12.36
N GLU A 144 6.18 20.10 -11.04
CA GLU A 144 7.13 19.28 -10.27
C GLU A 144 7.10 17.79 -10.66
N ILE A 145 5.93 17.22 -10.93
CA ILE A 145 5.80 15.85 -11.45
C ILE A 145 6.54 15.71 -12.79
N HIS A 146 6.38 16.69 -13.68
CA HIS A 146 7.10 16.73 -14.96
C HIS A 146 8.62 16.86 -14.76
N ALA A 147 9.07 17.71 -13.85
CA ALA A 147 10.48 17.90 -13.53
C ALA A 147 11.13 16.59 -13.03
N ILE A 148 10.47 15.89 -12.09
CA ILE A 148 10.97 14.61 -11.57
C ILE A 148 11.01 13.55 -12.68
N ALA A 149 9.97 13.46 -13.51
CA ALA A 149 9.93 12.50 -14.61
C ALA A 149 11.04 12.76 -15.64
N ALA A 150 11.20 14.03 -16.05
CA ALA A 150 12.24 14.45 -16.98
C ALA A 150 13.64 14.16 -16.43
N LEU A 151 13.89 14.47 -15.15
CA LEU A 151 15.16 14.15 -14.49
C LEU A 151 15.44 12.65 -14.51
N ARG A 152 14.47 11.83 -14.07
CA ARG A 152 14.62 10.36 -14.04
C ARG A 152 14.88 9.77 -15.42
N MET A 153 14.14 10.23 -16.43
CA MET A 153 14.35 9.80 -17.82
C MET A 153 15.73 10.22 -18.31
N GLY A 154 16.11 11.48 -18.12
CA GLY A 154 17.40 12.01 -18.56
C GLY A 154 18.60 11.33 -17.92
N THR A 155 18.51 10.95 -16.64
CA THR A 155 19.60 10.28 -15.92
C THR A 155 19.62 8.76 -16.11
N ALA A 156 18.51 8.16 -16.55
CA ALA A 156 18.43 6.71 -16.72
C ALA A 156 19.31 6.25 -17.89
N THR A 157 20.06 5.17 -17.67
CA THR A 157 20.81 4.46 -18.71
C THR A 157 19.86 3.65 -19.60
N ASP A 158 20.29 3.34 -20.82
CA ASP A 158 19.47 2.55 -21.76
C ASP A 158 19.17 1.14 -21.22
N ASP A 159 20.07 0.56 -20.42
CA ASP A 159 19.85 -0.72 -19.74
C ASP A 159 18.77 -0.63 -18.65
N GLU A 160 18.73 0.47 -17.89
CA GLU A 160 17.68 0.73 -16.92
C GLU A 160 16.32 0.93 -17.59
N LEU A 161 16.28 1.65 -18.72
CA LEU A 161 15.06 1.81 -19.53
C LEU A 161 14.57 0.45 -20.06
N ARG A 162 15.46 -0.38 -20.62
CA ARG A 162 15.13 -1.74 -21.08
C ARG A 162 14.66 -2.63 -19.92
N ARG A 163 15.27 -2.51 -18.74
CA ARG A 163 14.85 -3.22 -17.52
C ARG A 163 13.45 -2.80 -17.10
N ARG A 164 13.14 -1.51 -17.15
CA ARG A 164 11.82 -0.98 -16.84
C ARG A 164 10.77 -1.52 -17.82
N CYS A 165 11.07 -1.56 -19.12
CA CYS A 165 10.18 -2.18 -20.12
C CYS A 165 9.86 -3.64 -19.80
N ARG A 166 10.84 -4.44 -19.36
CA ARG A 166 10.60 -5.83 -18.94
C ARG A 166 9.66 -5.92 -17.74
N VAL A 167 9.85 -5.06 -16.74
CA VAL A 167 8.98 -5.00 -15.55
C VAL A 167 7.54 -4.60 -15.94
N LEU A 168 7.38 -3.64 -16.85
CA LEU A 168 6.07 -3.19 -17.32
C LEU A 168 5.33 -4.29 -18.10
N GLU A 169 6.04 -5.07 -18.92
CA GLU A 169 5.47 -6.23 -19.59
C GLU A 169 5.02 -7.33 -18.63
N GLU A 170 5.82 -7.60 -17.60
CA GLU A 170 5.44 -8.55 -16.56
C GLU A 170 4.19 -8.07 -15.82
N GLN A 171 4.14 -6.80 -15.42
CA GLN A 171 2.97 -6.20 -14.77
C GLN A 171 1.71 -6.30 -15.64
N ARG A 172 1.84 -6.02 -16.95
CA ARG A 172 0.78 -6.13 -17.93
C ARG A 172 0.27 -7.58 -18.03
N SER A 173 1.18 -8.54 -18.15
CA SER A 173 0.88 -9.98 -18.23
C SER A 173 0.17 -10.47 -16.98
N GLN A 174 0.62 -10.06 -15.79
CA GLN A 174 -0.04 -10.40 -14.53
C GLN A 174 -1.45 -9.81 -14.43
N CYS A 175 -1.67 -8.58 -14.89
CA CYS A 175 -3.00 -7.98 -14.92
C CYS A 175 -3.92 -8.73 -15.90
N PHE A 176 -3.40 -9.10 -17.07
CA PHE A 176 -4.13 -9.89 -18.06
C PHE A 176 -4.58 -11.24 -17.49
N VAL A 177 -3.69 -12.00 -16.84
CA VAL A 177 -4.01 -13.28 -16.20
C VAL A 177 -5.08 -13.12 -15.12
N ARG A 178 -5.02 -12.04 -14.32
CA ARG A 178 -6.05 -11.76 -13.30
C ARG A 178 -7.41 -11.49 -13.92
N ILE A 179 -7.46 -10.72 -15.00
CA ILE A 179 -8.70 -10.42 -15.72
C ILE A 179 -9.28 -11.69 -16.34
N SER A 180 -8.47 -12.49 -17.03
CA SER A 180 -8.93 -13.71 -17.70
C SER A 180 -9.40 -14.77 -16.70
N THR A 181 -8.69 -14.94 -15.58
CA THR A 181 -9.09 -15.87 -14.52
C THR A 181 -10.42 -15.45 -13.88
N ALA A 182 -10.62 -14.16 -13.62
CA ALA A 182 -11.88 -13.63 -13.09
C ALA A 182 -13.05 -13.82 -14.06
N GLN A 183 -12.81 -13.71 -15.38
CA GLN A 183 -13.82 -13.98 -16.41
C GLN A 183 -14.15 -15.47 -16.52
N GLY A 184 -13.14 -16.35 -16.49
CA GLY A 184 -13.32 -17.81 -16.53
C GLY A 184 -14.13 -18.35 -15.34
N LEU A 185 -13.89 -17.81 -14.14
CA LEU A 185 -14.69 -18.10 -12.93
C LEU A 185 -16.16 -17.68 -13.08
N ARG A 186 -16.48 -16.66 -13.89
CA ARG A 186 -17.87 -16.24 -14.16
C ARG A 186 -18.56 -17.17 -15.15
N SER A 187 -17.86 -17.62 -16.19
CA SER A 187 -18.43 -18.54 -17.18
C SER A 187 -18.65 -19.96 -16.66
N GLY A 188 -17.97 -20.36 -15.57
CA GLY A 188 -18.11 -21.67 -14.94
C GLY A 188 -19.19 -21.79 -13.86
N ARG A 189 -19.85 -20.68 -13.46
CA ARG A 189 -20.96 -20.73 -12.50
C ARG A 189 -22.22 -21.23 -13.19
N GLY A 190 -22.53 -22.52 -13.04
CA GLY A 190 -23.79 -23.11 -13.44
C GLY A 190 -24.96 -22.59 -12.60
N GLN A 191 -26.17 -22.67 -13.17
CA GLN A 191 -27.43 -22.15 -12.60
C GLN A 191 -27.82 -22.79 -11.24
N ASP A 192 -27.13 -23.86 -10.82
CA ASP A 192 -27.48 -24.69 -9.66
C ASP A 192 -26.60 -24.52 -8.41
N ASP A 193 -25.60 -23.63 -8.41
CA ASP A 193 -24.79 -23.36 -7.21
C ASP A 193 -25.55 -22.47 -6.20
N ARG A 194 -26.51 -23.09 -5.51
CA ARG A 194 -27.37 -22.46 -4.49
C ARG A 194 -26.72 -22.24 -3.13
N PHE A 195 -25.42 -22.48 -2.99
CA PHE A 195 -24.69 -22.25 -1.74
C PHE A 195 -23.38 -21.52 -2.00
N LEU A 196 -23.36 -20.20 -1.76
CA LEU A 196 -22.31 -19.51 -0.98
C LEU A 196 -22.56 -17.99 -0.92
N SER A 197 -22.83 -17.54 0.30
CA SER A 197 -22.40 -16.27 0.90
C SER A 197 -22.78 -14.95 0.21
N TRP A 198 -23.83 -14.37 0.77
CA TRP A 198 -24.33 -13.00 0.69
C TRP A 198 -23.28 -11.91 1.02
N LYS A 199 -22.37 -11.63 0.08
CA LYS A 199 -21.80 -10.31 -0.19
C LYS A 199 -21.81 -10.16 -1.71
N ASP A 200 -22.11 -8.96 -2.19
CA ASP A 200 -22.20 -8.62 -3.61
C ASP A 200 -20.82 -8.74 -4.30
N SER A 201 -20.34 -9.99 -4.45
CA SER A 201 -19.05 -10.38 -5.03
C SER A 201 -18.94 -9.87 -6.47
N SER A 202 -20.08 -9.67 -7.13
CA SER A 202 -20.21 -9.02 -8.43
C SER A 202 -19.52 -7.65 -8.51
N THR A 203 -19.65 -6.83 -7.47
CA THR A 203 -19.18 -5.43 -7.45
C THR A 203 -17.71 -5.34 -7.03
N ILE A 204 -17.29 -6.16 -6.07
CA ILE A 204 -15.87 -6.28 -5.67
C ILE A 204 -15.05 -6.84 -6.83
N ASP A 205 -15.57 -7.85 -7.54
CA ASP A 205 -14.91 -8.43 -8.71
C ASP A 205 -14.87 -7.45 -9.88
N ARG A 206 -15.91 -6.62 -10.08
CA ARG A 206 -15.93 -5.58 -11.11
C ARG A 206 -14.91 -4.48 -10.83
N ALA A 207 -14.88 -3.96 -9.61
CA ALA A 207 -13.90 -2.93 -9.23
C ALA A 207 -12.45 -3.45 -9.34
N ALA A 208 -12.22 -4.72 -8.98
CA ALA A 208 -10.93 -5.38 -9.17
C ALA A 208 -10.58 -5.53 -10.66
N GLN A 209 -11.53 -5.91 -11.51
CA GLN A 209 -11.33 -6.02 -12.96
C GLN A 209 -11.02 -4.65 -13.59
N GLU A 210 -11.81 -3.62 -13.28
CA GLU A 210 -11.59 -2.24 -13.74
C GLU A 210 -10.22 -1.70 -13.29
N LYS A 211 -9.81 -2.03 -12.06
CA LYS A 211 -8.46 -1.70 -11.57
C LYS A 211 -7.38 -2.41 -12.40
N ASN A 212 -7.47 -3.72 -12.61
CA ASN A 212 -6.48 -4.46 -13.41
C ASN A 212 -6.44 -3.94 -14.85
N GLN A 213 -7.58 -3.55 -15.42
CA GLN A 213 -7.65 -3.02 -16.78
C GLN A 213 -6.97 -1.64 -16.89
N ARG A 214 -7.17 -0.77 -15.89
CA ARG A 214 -6.44 0.50 -15.77
C ARG A 214 -4.94 0.29 -15.57
N ASP A 215 -4.55 -0.63 -14.70
CA ASP A 215 -3.13 -0.92 -14.42
C ASP A 215 -2.43 -1.50 -15.68
N MET A 216 -3.12 -2.36 -16.43
CA MET A 216 -2.66 -2.91 -17.70
C MET A 216 -2.46 -1.81 -18.76
N SER A 217 -3.45 -0.92 -18.91
CA SER A 217 -3.38 0.22 -19.84
C SER A 217 -2.23 1.16 -19.46
N ARG A 218 -2.09 1.48 -18.17
CA ARG A 218 -0.99 2.31 -17.65
C ARG A 218 0.38 1.71 -17.96
N ALA A 219 0.55 0.41 -17.71
CA ALA A 219 1.81 -0.28 -17.98
C ALA A 219 2.18 -0.27 -19.48
N GLN A 220 1.18 -0.46 -20.34
CA GLN A 220 1.35 -0.38 -21.79
C GLN A 220 1.76 1.03 -22.23
N SER A 221 1.04 2.06 -21.78
CA SER A 221 1.34 3.46 -22.16
C SER A 221 2.73 3.89 -21.70
N GLU A 222 3.12 3.57 -20.46
CA GLU A 222 4.46 3.89 -19.97
C GLU A 222 5.55 3.19 -20.80
N LYS A 223 5.33 1.91 -21.15
CA LYS A 223 6.30 1.16 -21.95
C LYS A 223 6.50 1.77 -23.33
N VAL A 224 5.42 2.16 -24.01
CA VAL A 224 5.49 2.78 -25.35
C VAL A 224 6.36 4.04 -25.31
N LEU A 225 6.11 4.93 -24.35
CA LEU A 225 6.88 6.17 -24.22
C LEU A 225 8.36 5.92 -23.89
N ILE A 226 8.68 4.88 -23.10
CA ILE A 226 10.07 4.50 -22.84
C ILE A 226 10.75 3.94 -24.11
N ILE A 227 10.02 3.18 -24.94
CA ILE A 227 10.55 2.68 -26.21
C ILE A 227 10.85 3.84 -27.15
N GLU A 228 9.91 4.79 -27.30
CA GLU A 228 10.11 6.00 -28.10
C GLU A 228 11.33 6.80 -27.62
N GLU A 229 11.55 6.88 -26.31
CA GLU A 229 12.75 7.50 -25.73
C GLU A 229 14.04 6.77 -26.15
N ILE A 230 14.08 5.44 -26.08
CA ILE A 230 15.24 4.63 -26.49
C ILE A 230 15.51 4.79 -27.99
N ASP A 231 14.46 4.76 -28.81
CA ASP A 231 14.58 4.89 -30.27
C ASP A 231 15.12 6.29 -30.63
N ARG A 232 14.60 7.34 -29.97
CA ARG A 232 15.11 8.71 -30.12
C ARG A 232 16.59 8.83 -29.73
N ARG A 233 17.05 8.17 -28.66
CA ARG A 233 18.49 8.14 -28.28
C ARG A 233 19.33 7.44 -29.32
N THR A 234 18.84 6.30 -29.82
CA THR A 234 19.53 5.50 -30.83
C THR A 234 19.70 6.31 -32.12
N ASN A 235 18.63 6.97 -32.58
CA ASN A 235 18.67 7.82 -33.76
C ASN A 235 19.62 9.03 -33.58
N ALA A 236 19.63 9.64 -32.39
CA ALA A 236 20.55 10.74 -32.08
C ALA A 236 22.03 10.31 -32.05
N GLN A 237 22.33 9.06 -31.69
CA GLN A 237 23.69 8.51 -31.74
C GLN A 237 24.12 8.24 -33.19
N VAL A 238 23.24 7.66 -34.02
CA VAL A 238 23.53 7.38 -35.45
C VAL A 238 23.71 8.68 -36.24
N ALA A 239 23.05 9.77 -35.85
CA ALA A 239 23.16 11.07 -36.50
C ALA A 239 24.41 11.89 -36.09
N ARG A 240 25.24 11.41 -35.15
CA ARG A 240 26.52 12.05 -34.83
C ARG A 240 27.58 11.62 -35.85
N PRO A 241 28.21 12.55 -36.58
CA PRO A 241 29.22 12.26 -37.60
C PRO A 241 30.51 11.67 -37.02
#